data_AF-A0A2C5YZH7-F1
#
_entry.id   AF-A0A2C5YZH7-F1
#
_cell.length_a   1.000
_cell.length_b   1.000
_cell.length_c   1.000
_cell.angle_alpha   90.00
_cell.angle_beta   90.00
_cell.angle_gamma   90.00
#
_symmetry.space_group_name_H-M   'P 1'
#
loop_
_entity.id
_entity.type
_entity.pdbx_description
1 polymer ?
#
loop_
_entity_poly.entity_id
_entity_poly.type
_entity_poly.pdbx_seq_one_letter_code
_entity_poly.pdbx_strand_id
1 'polypeptide(L)'
;MHNHETSLLPRYVKVKWLQLNVTITVQLNVDVNPRLINLLLSHLPYRSLQNHALVSGDHLYHLVPSERLIYTVADYIVPDRTTEPDGTVFLSGLQHLAIKYGPLTENLPAAPCGSVVPQDMEKLRNVGNCVWKAHTENKQIIEVIAWDAREPEPKQLVPLALERTGSTAETDKSWTGVAFDIQQIHRGQSPSYAGSKNSYFATMIFTNGEVRSLGYNVLNNILKIAATQPQFDLQHLMTLYHVFASIPSEFLGYVGATFLQDTYHKISELMKTHILSNANHEEARQDFLAIVSAFALYVNLLNAQNLHIFPWRHTVEYPI
;
A
#
# COMPACT_ATOMS: atom_id res chain seq x y z
N MET A 1 25.38 22.37 22.62
CA MET A 1 24.39 23.32 22.10
C MET A 1 24.34 23.15 20.59
N HIS A 2 23.37 22.37 20.09
CA HIS A 2 23.22 22.10 18.67
C HIS A 2 21.77 22.37 18.27
N ASN A 3 21.61 23.42 17.47
CA ASN A 3 20.53 23.77 16.55
C ASN A 3 19.12 23.27 16.87
N HIS A 4 18.36 24.09 17.61
CA HIS A 4 16.90 24.03 17.69
C HIS A 4 16.18 24.88 16.62
N GLU A 5 16.88 25.43 15.63
CA GLU A 5 16.29 26.43 14.70
C GLU A 5 15.64 25.86 13.42
N THR A 6 15.64 24.55 13.19
CA THR A 6 15.04 23.95 11.99
C THR A 6 13.53 23.65 12.09
N SER A 7 12.86 24.01 13.19
CA SER A 7 11.46 23.62 13.46
C SER A 7 10.37 24.64 13.07
N LEU A 8 10.70 25.76 12.41
CA LEU A 8 9.75 26.89 12.25
C LEU A 8 9.19 27.13 10.85
N LEU A 9 9.68 26.44 9.81
CA LEU A 9 9.15 26.61 8.45
C LEU A 9 8.11 25.54 8.14
N PRO A 10 6.92 25.93 7.62
CA PRO A 10 5.93 24.96 7.15
C PRO A 10 6.56 24.01 6.13
N ARG A 11 6.35 22.71 6.34
CA ARG A 11 6.81 21.66 5.42
C ARG A 11 5.72 21.41 4.39
N TYR A 12 6.09 21.37 3.12
CA TYR A 12 5.17 21.13 2.03
C TYR A 12 5.57 19.91 1.21
N VAL A 13 4.59 19.12 0.81
CA VAL A 13 4.74 18.00 -0.12
C VAL A 13 3.92 18.32 -1.36
N LYS A 14 4.48 18.06 -2.53
CA LYS A 14 3.75 18.09 -3.80
C LYS A 14 3.31 16.69 -4.14
N VAL A 15 2.07 16.56 -4.63
CA VAL A 15 1.50 15.30 -5.10
C VAL A 15 0.98 15.50 -6.51
N LYS A 16 1.48 14.72 -7.48
CA LYS A 16 1.13 14.81 -8.90
C LYS A 16 0.56 13.51 -9.41
N TRP A 17 -0.60 13.58 -10.05
CA TRP A 17 -1.19 12.46 -10.79
C TRP A 17 -0.82 12.58 -12.25
N LEU A 18 0.09 11.71 -12.73
CA LEU A 18 0.80 11.89 -14.00
C LEU A 18 -0.15 11.91 -15.19
N GLN A 19 -1.08 10.95 -15.26
CA GLN A 19 -2.01 10.81 -16.38
C GLN A 19 -3.09 11.89 -16.41
N LEU A 20 -3.30 12.59 -15.29
CA LEU A 20 -4.21 13.73 -15.21
C LEU A 20 -3.47 15.07 -15.38
N ASN A 21 -2.14 15.07 -15.28
CA ASN A 21 -1.28 16.26 -15.25
C ASN A 21 -1.76 17.31 -14.21
N VAL A 22 -2.21 16.82 -13.06
CA VAL A 22 -2.65 17.67 -11.93
C VAL A 22 -1.66 17.52 -10.78
N THR A 23 -1.21 18.65 -10.25
CA THR A 23 -0.37 18.73 -9.05
C THR A 23 -1.09 19.53 -7.97
N ILE A 24 -1.06 19.02 -6.75
CA ILE A 24 -1.51 19.72 -5.54
C ILE A 24 -0.36 19.94 -4.57
N THR A 25 -0.59 20.80 -3.59
CA THR A 25 0.33 21.10 -2.49
C THR A 25 -0.32 20.72 -1.16
N VAL A 26 0.38 19.90 -0.38
CA VAL A 26 0.01 19.52 0.97
C VAL A 26 0.88 20.29 1.94
N GLN A 27 0.25 21.01 2.88
CA GLN A 27 0.94 21.55 4.06
C GLN A 27 0.93 20.50 5.16
N LEU A 28 2.11 20.08 5.60
CA LEU A 28 2.26 19.09 6.67
C LEU A 28 2.12 19.77 8.05
N ASN A 29 1.43 19.09 8.96
CA ASN A 29 1.25 19.54 10.33
C ASN A 29 2.27 18.84 11.26
N VAL A 30 3.51 19.30 11.19
CA VAL A 30 4.67 18.69 11.86
C VAL A 30 4.51 18.57 13.38
N ASP A 31 3.68 19.43 13.99
CA ASP A 31 3.47 19.44 15.44
C ASP A 31 2.47 18.37 15.91
N VAL A 32 1.59 17.88 15.01
CA VAL A 32 0.52 16.93 15.37
C VAL A 32 0.97 15.48 15.29
N ASN A 33 1.70 15.10 14.24
CA ASN A 33 2.18 13.72 14.03
C ASN A 33 3.64 13.70 13.54
N PRO A 34 4.60 14.27 14.31
CA PRO A 34 5.99 14.40 13.88
C PRO A 34 6.63 13.07 13.50
N ARG A 35 6.32 11.96 14.19
CA ARG A 35 6.93 10.65 13.88
C ARG A 35 6.52 10.15 12.48
N LEU A 36 5.24 10.21 12.16
CA LEU A 36 4.72 9.79 10.87
C LEU A 36 5.17 10.72 9.75
N ILE A 37 5.20 12.04 10.00
CA ILE A 37 5.61 13.02 9.01
C ILE A 37 7.10 12.91 8.68
N ASN A 38 7.96 12.77 9.70
CA ASN A 38 9.39 12.57 9.47
C ASN A 38 9.66 11.28 8.69
N LEU A 39 8.87 10.22 8.95
CA LEU A 39 8.96 8.98 8.19
C LEU A 39 8.54 9.17 6.73
N LEU A 40 7.46 9.91 6.46
CA LEU A 40 7.06 10.25 5.10
C LEU A 40 8.18 11.02 4.38
N LEU A 41 8.70 12.07 5.01
CA LEU A 41 9.74 12.92 4.44
C LEU A 41 11.02 12.13 4.12
N SER A 42 11.39 11.13 4.92
CA SER A 42 12.58 10.31 4.64
C SER A 42 12.42 9.36 3.45
N HIS A 43 11.21 9.20 2.92
CA HIS A 43 10.89 8.36 1.76
C HIS A 43 10.50 9.18 0.52
N LEU A 44 10.57 10.51 0.57
CA LEU A 44 10.37 11.35 -0.59
C LEU A 44 11.66 11.49 -1.41
N PRO A 45 11.59 11.55 -2.75
CA PRO A 45 10.39 11.33 -3.56
C PRO A 45 10.03 9.85 -3.67
N TYR A 46 8.74 9.55 -3.85
CA TYR A 46 8.27 8.20 -4.23
C TYR A 46 7.17 8.28 -5.29
N ARG A 47 6.98 7.18 -6.02
CA ARG A 47 5.83 6.94 -6.91
C ARG A 47 4.92 5.86 -6.35
N SER A 48 3.67 5.79 -6.79
CA SER A 48 2.71 4.76 -6.39
C SER A 48 1.56 4.62 -7.39
N LEU A 49 0.78 3.54 -7.28
CA LEU A 49 -0.51 3.39 -7.96
C LEU A 49 -1.60 4.12 -7.15
N GLN A 50 -2.31 5.06 -7.77
CA GLN A 50 -3.40 5.77 -7.12
C GLN A 50 -4.67 4.92 -7.07
N ASN A 51 -5.22 4.71 -5.87
CA ASN A 51 -6.52 4.08 -5.68
C ASN A 51 -7.61 5.04 -5.20
N HIS A 52 -8.86 4.62 -5.39
CA HIS A 52 -10.03 5.21 -4.77
C HIS A 52 -10.57 4.29 -3.66
N ALA A 53 -11.11 4.85 -2.58
CA ALA A 53 -11.90 4.06 -1.64
C ALA A 53 -13.22 3.62 -2.27
N LEU A 54 -13.46 2.32 -2.24
CA LEU A 54 -14.68 1.71 -2.80
C LEU A 54 -15.80 1.56 -1.74
N VAL A 55 -15.48 1.89 -0.49
CA VAL A 55 -16.37 1.73 0.67
C VAL A 55 -16.42 3.02 1.48
N SER A 56 -15.25 3.59 1.82
CA SER A 56 -15.17 4.70 2.77
C SER A 56 -15.78 6.02 2.32
N GLY A 57 -16.04 6.21 1.01
CA GLY A 57 -16.55 7.45 0.42
C GLY A 57 -15.51 8.16 -0.44
N ASP A 58 -15.56 9.50 -0.48
CA ASP A 58 -14.70 10.38 -1.27
C ASP A 58 -13.29 10.47 -0.68
N HIS A 59 -12.54 9.36 -0.85
CA HIS A 59 -11.21 9.17 -0.28
C HIS A 59 -10.25 8.62 -1.34
N LEU A 60 -9.14 9.31 -1.51
CA LEU A 60 -8.00 8.83 -2.29
C LEU A 60 -6.98 8.19 -1.35
N TYR A 61 -6.36 7.09 -1.75
CA TYR A 61 -5.18 6.56 -1.06
C TYR A 61 -4.24 5.83 -2.02
N HIS A 62 -2.98 5.77 -1.65
CA HIS A 62 -1.97 5.01 -2.37
C HIS A 62 -0.93 4.47 -1.39
N LEU A 63 -0.21 3.43 -1.79
CA LEU A 63 0.85 2.84 -0.98
C LEU A 63 2.07 3.76 -0.93
N VAL A 64 2.57 4.01 0.28
CA VAL A 64 3.88 4.59 0.53
C VAL A 64 4.87 3.43 0.66
N PRO A 65 6.02 3.44 -0.01
CA PRO A 65 6.99 2.34 0.02
C PRO A 65 7.82 2.38 1.32
N SER A 66 7.15 2.25 2.46
CA SER A 66 7.76 2.24 3.79
C SER A 66 7.16 1.11 4.62
N GLU A 67 7.97 0.11 4.98
CA GLU A 67 7.58 -0.94 5.93
C GLU A 67 7.32 -0.33 7.30
N ARG A 68 8.15 0.64 7.72
CA ARG A 68 8.02 1.30 9.03
C ARG A 68 6.66 1.94 9.28
N LEU A 69 5.89 2.31 8.25
CA LEU A 69 4.53 2.81 8.44
C LEU A 69 3.61 1.78 9.12
N ILE A 70 3.86 0.48 8.92
CA ILE A 70 3.06 -0.62 9.50
C ILE A 70 3.02 -0.54 11.05
N TYR A 71 4.12 -0.13 11.66
CA TYR A 71 4.32 -0.18 13.12
C TYR A 71 4.73 1.15 13.74
N THR A 72 4.87 2.23 12.97
CA THR A 72 5.07 3.57 13.53
C THR A 72 3.76 4.04 14.16
N VAL A 73 3.78 4.23 15.49
CA VAL A 73 2.63 4.69 16.26
C VAL A 73 2.42 6.19 16.01
N ALA A 74 1.17 6.58 15.73
CA ALA A 74 0.77 7.97 15.62
C ALA A 74 0.90 8.69 16.98
N ASP A 75 1.31 9.95 16.95
CA ASP A 75 1.32 10.83 18.13
C ASP A 75 -0.10 11.31 18.47
N TYR A 76 -0.93 11.50 17.44
CA TYR A 76 -2.31 11.93 17.55
C TYR A 76 -3.21 11.19 16.56
N ILE A 77 -4.38 10.77 17.05
CA ILE A 77 -5.40 10.09 16.27
C ILE A 77 -6.73 10.81 16.50
N VAL A 78 -7.42 11.17 15.42
CA VAL A 78 -8.82 11.58 15.51
C VAL A 78 -9.70 10.35 15.65
N PRO A 79 -10.72 10.37 16.52
CA PRO A 79 -11.58 9.20 16.74
C PRO A 79 -12.46 8.86 15.53
N ASP A 80 -12.80 9.87 14.72
CA ASP A 80 -13.69 9.74 13.57
C ASP A 80 -13.14 10.56 12.40
N ARG A 81 -12.74 9.89 11.31
CA ARG A 81 -12.23 10.58 10.11
C ARG A 81 -13.33 11.26 9.29
N THR A 82 -14.61 10.94 9.52
CA THR A 82 -15.72 11.58 8.80
C THR A 82 -15.88 13.05 9.20
N THR A 83 -15.43 13.44 10.39
CA THR A 83 -15.53 14.81 10.90
C THR A 83 -14.40 15.73 10.45
N GLU A 84 -13.30 15.18 9.93
CA GLU A 84 -12.16 15.98 9.46
C GLU A 84 -12.51 16.78 8.20
N PRO A 85 -11.91 17.95 7.96
CA PRO A 85 -12.20 18.74 6.76
C PRO A 85 -11.72 18.05 5.48
N ASP A 86 -12.38 18.33 4.35
CA ASP A 86 -11.85 17.96 3.03
C ASP A 86 -10.44 18.52 2.86
N GLY A 87 -9.58 17.76 2.19
CA GLY A 87 -8.17 18.07 2.02
C GLY A 87 -7.28 17.52 3.13
N THR A 88 -7.84 16.98 4.22
CA THR A 88 -7.04 16.34 5.28
C THR A 88 -6.28 15.15 4.72
N VAL A 89 -4.97 15.11 5.01
CA VAL A 89 -4.04 14.05 4.62
C VAL A 89 -3.75 13.17 5.83
N PHE A 90 -3.87 11.87 5.67
CA PHE A 90 -3.64 10.87 6.71
C PHE A 90 -2.50 9.94 6.34
N LEU A 91 -1.80 9.44 7.35
CA LEU A 91 -0.92 8.28 7.23
C LEU A 91 -1.49 7.13 8.07
N SER A 92 -1.34 5.90 7.60
CA SER A 92 -1.90 4.73 8.30
C SER A 92 -0.96 3.53 8.31
N GLY A 93 -1.18 2.63 9.29
CA GLY A 93 -0.51 1.33 9.38
C GLY A 93 -0.79 0.36 8.24
N LEU A 94 -1.70 0.72 7.33
CA LEU A 94 -1.91 0.02 6.05
C LEU A 94 -0.91 0.47 4.97
N GLN A 95 0.12 1.24 5.37
CA GLN A 95 1.11 1.86 4.47
C GLN A 95 0.50 2.87 3.49
N HIS A 96 -0.62 3.51 3.86
CA HIS A 96 -1.27 4.48 2.99
C HIS A 96 -0.91 5.93 3.35
N LEU A 97 -0.72 6.75 2.31
CA LEU A 97 -1.05 8.17 2.35
C LEU A 97 -2.46 8.31 1.78
N ALA A 98 -3.37 8.85 2.57
CA ALA A 98 -4.77 9.01 2.20
C ALA A 98 -5.18 10.49 2.23
N ILE A 99 -6.06 10.91 1.32
CA ILE A 99 -6.53 12.29 1.18
C ILE A 99 -8.05 12.27 1.06
N LYS A 100 -8.74 12.84 2.06
CA LYS A 100 -10.18 13.09 2.00
C LYS A 100 -10.46 14.21 1.00
N TYR A 101 -11.40 14.03 0.07
CA TYR A 101 -11.80 15.09 -0.87
C TYR A 101 -13.30 15.42 -0.85
N GLY A 102 -14.08 14.68 -0.05
CA GLY A 102 -15.51 14.86 0.15
C GLY A 102 -16.03 13.99 1.31
N PRO A 103 -17.35 13.72 1.37
CA PRO A 103 -17.95 12.93 2.44
C PRO A 103 -17.37 11.52 2.59
N LEU A 104 -17.19 11.11 3.85
CA LEU A 104 -16.81 9.75 4.22
C LEU A 104 -17.91 9.10 5.07
N THR A 105 -18.05 7.78 4.96
CA THR A 105 -18.93 6.94 5.78
C THR A 105 -18.16 6.10 6.80
N GLU A 106 -16.88 5.80 6.51
CA GLU A 106 -16.00 5.08 7.42
C GLU A 106 -15.59 5.99 8.60
N ASN A 107 -16.15 5.75 9.78
CA ASN A 107 -15.86 6.49 11.00
C ASN A 107 -14.68 5.94 11.82
N LEU A 108 -13.81 5.15 11.18
CA LEU A 108 -12.65 4.60 11.86
C LEU A 108 -11.64 5.69 12.22
N PRO A 109 -10.95 5.57 13.37
CA PRO A 109 -9.91 6.52 13.76
C PRO A 109 -8.81 6.66 12.69
N ALA A 110 -8.20 7.84 12.59
CA ALA A 110 -7.15 8.14 11.61
C ALA A 110 -6.09 9.11 12.16
N ALA A 111 -4.88 9.08 11.61
CA ALA A 111 -3.78 9.95 12.04
C ALA A 111 -3.57 11.08 11.01
N PRO A 112 -4.12 12.30 11.25
CA PRO A 112 -3.95 13.42 10.33
C PRO A 112 -2.51 13.93 10.37
N CYS A 113 -1.93 14.15 9.19
CA CYS A 113 -0.53 14.54 9.01
C CYS A 113 -0.38 15.86 8.23
N GLY A 114 -1.47 16.40 7.69
CA GLY A 114 -1.45 17.65 6.94
C GLY A 114 -2.77 17.95 6.25
N SER A 115 -2.78 18.98 5.43
CA SER A 115 -3.93 19.39 4.64
C SER A 115 -3.52 19.93 3.27
N VAL A 116 -4.30 19.63 2.24
CA VAL A 116 -4.18 20.27 0.93
C VAL A 116 -4.44 21.78 1.08
N VAL A 117 -3.61 22.60 0.44
CA VAL A 117 -3.77 24.06 0.50
C VAL A 117 -5.09 24.50 -0.16
N PRO A 118 -5.74 25.57 0.31
CA PRO A 118 -7.06 25.97 -0.20
C PRO A 118 -7.14 26.17 -1.71
N GLN A 119 -6.06 26.66 -2.33
CA GLN A 119 -5.99 26.94 -3.77
C GLN A 119 -6.01 25.67 -4.64
N ASP A 120 -5.69 24.52 -4.05
CA ASP A 120 -5.60 23.23 -4.75
C ASP A 120 -6.82 22.33 -4.48
N MET A 121 -7.82 22.79 -3.71
CA MET A 121 -8.99 21.98 -3.33
C MET A 121 -9.88 21.61 -4.52
N GLU A 122 -10.08 22.49 -5.48
CA GLU A 122 -10.85 22.16 -6.69
C GLU A 122 -10.12 21.11 -7.55
N LYS A 123 -8.79 21.23 -7.65
CA LYS A 123 -7.94 20.24 -8.32
C LYS A 123 -8.06 18.87 -7.67
N LEU A 124 -8.04 18.83 -6.33
CA LEU A 124 -8.20 17.58 -5.57
C LEU A 124 -9.55 16.91 -5.86
N ARG A 125 -10.66 17.65 -5.86
CA ARG A 125 -11.99 17.08 -6.17
C ARG A 125 -12.07 16.55 -7.59
N ASN A 126 -11.51 17.29 -8.55
CA ASN A 126 -11.45 16.85 -9.95
C ASN A 126 -10.63 15.55 -10.09
N VAL A 127 -9.50 15.45 -9.37
CA VAL A 127 -8.71 14.22 -9.31
C VAL A 127 -9.52 13.08 -8.69
N GLY A 128 -10.20 13.31 -7.56
CA GLY A 128 -11.09 12.34 -6.90
C GLY A 128 -12.06 11.70 -7.89
N ASN A 129 -12.83 12.54 -8.59
CA ASN A 129 -13.79 12.11 -9.61
C ASN A 129 -13.14 11.33 -10.77
N CYS A 130 -11.97 11.78 -11.26
CA CYS A 130 -11.25 11.09 -12.33
C CYS A 130 -10.75 9.70 -11.87
N VAL A 131 -10.23 9.58 -10.65
CA VAL A 131 -9.76 8.30 -10.10
C VAL A 131 -10.95 7.37 -9.84
N TRP A 132 -12.09 7.87 -9.37
CA TRP A 132 -13.33 7.09 -9.27
C TRP A 132 -13.74 6.52 -10.62
N LYS A 133 -13.79 7.36 -11.66
CA LYS A 133 -14.08 6.94 -13.04
C LYS A 133 -13.09 5.88 -13.55
N ALA A 134 -11.82 5.99 -13.18
CA ALA A 134 -10.84 4.98 -13.51
C ALA A 134 -11.15 3.61 -12.86
N HIS A 135 -11.64 3.60 -11.62
CA HIS A 135 -12.02 2.37 -10.91
C HIS A 135 -13.35 1.79 -11.38
N THR A 136 -14.31 2.60 -11.82
CA THR A 136 -15.66 2.11 -12.16
C THR A 136 -15.87 1.92 -13.66
N GLU A 137 -15.20 2.68 -14.52
CA GLU A 137 -15.50 2.69 -15.96
C GLU A 137 -14.31 2.25 -16.82
N ASN A 138 -13.25 3.07 -16.88
CA ASN A 138 -12.30 3.01 -17.99
C ASN A 138 -10.99 2.26 -17.67
N LYS A 139 -10.74 1.93 -16.40
CA LYS A 139 -9.54 1.22 -15.92
C LYS A 139 -8.21 1.91 -16.25
N GLN A 140 -8.22 3.22 -16.55
CA GLN A 140 -7.01 3.99 -16.79
C GLN A 140 -6.09 3.92 -15.57
N ILE A 141 -4.88 3.45 -15.77
CA ILE A 141 -3.86 3.41 -14.70
C ILE A 141 -3.44 4.85 -14.38
N ILE A 142 -3.53 5.23 -13.10
CA ILE A 142 -3.14 6.55 -12.62
C ILE A 142 -1.97 6.37 -11.65
N GLU A 143 -0.80 6.79 -12.09
CA GLU A 143 0.42 6.89 -11.29
C GLU A 143 0.43 8.23 -10.55
N VAL A 144 0.83 8.18 -9.28
CA VAL A 144 1.02 9.34 -8.43
C VAL A 144 2.49 9.44 -8.00
N ILE A 145 3.05 10.65 -8.05
CA ILE A 145 4.39 10.96 -7.51
C ILE A 145 4.22 11.96 -6.38
N ALA A 146 4.88 11.71 -5.25
CA ALA A 146 5.00 12.63 -4.14
C ALA A 146 6.46 13.05 -3.95
N TRP A 147 6.71 14.34 -3.71
CA TRP A 147 8.06 14.86 -3.42
C TRP A 147 8.03 16.06 -2.48
N ASP A 148 9.18 16.32 -1.83
CA ASP A 148 9.35 17.51 -1.00
C ASP A 148 9.30 18.77 -1.87
N ALA A 149 8.43 19.73 -1.53
CA ALA A 149 8.23 20.93 -2.34
C ALA A 149 9.46 21.86 -2.43
N ARG A 150 10.49 21.63 -1.60
CA ARG A 150 11.77 22.33 -1.68
C ARG A 150 12.64 21.82 -2.83
N GLU A 151 12.37 20.61 -3.29
CA GLU A 151 13.07 19.97 -4.40
C GLU A 151 12.31 20.19 -5.72
N PRO A 152 13.01 20.23 -6.87
CA PRO A 152 12.36 20.31 -8.17
C PRO A 152 11.48 19.07 -8.44
N GLU A 153 10.46 19.23 -9.28
CA GLU A 153 9.65 18.11 -9.74
C GLU A 153 10.56 17.01 -10.35
N PRO A 154 10.43 15.74 -9.91
CA PRO A 154 11.18 14.63 -10.49
C PRO A 154 10.94 14.50 -12.01
N LYS A 155 12.01 14.62 -12.81
CA LYS A 155 11.95 14.52 -14.28
C LYS A 155 12.21 13.11 -14.82
N GLN A 156 12.81 12.26 -14.00
CA GLN A 156 13.13 10.87 -14.32
C GLN A 156 12.23 9.93 -13.52
N LEU A 157 12.15 8.67 -13.94
CA LEU A 157 11.44 7.64 -13.20
C LEU A 157 11.99 7.56 -11.77
N VAL A 158 11.10 7.72 -10.78
CA VAL A 158 11.47 7.58 -9.37
C VAL A 158 11.61 6.08 -9.06
N PRO A 159 12.81 5.59 -8.70
CA PRO A 159 13.01 4.17 -8.42
C PRO A 159 12.28 3.79 -7.13
N LEU A 160 11.82 2.53 -7.06
CA LEU A 160 11.31 1.99 -5.81
C LEU A 160 12.46 1.75 -4.83
N ALA A 161 12.60 2.61 -3.83
CA ALA A 161 13.53 2.41 -2.73
C ALA A 161 12.89 1.50 -1.67
N LEU A 162 13.50 0.35 -1.37
CA LEU A 162 13.07 -0.52 -0.28
C LEU A 162 13.90 -0.28 0.98
N GLU A 163 13.25 -0.33 2.14
CA GLU A 163 13.91 -0.19 3.45
C GLU A 163 14.85 -1.35 3.77
N ARG A 164 14.59 -2.54 3.21
CA ARG A 164 15.42 -3.75 3.36
C ARG A 164 15.88 -4.23 1.99
N THR A 165 17.11 -4.71 1.88
CA THR A 165 17.65 -5.29 0.64
C THR A 165 16.87 -6.54 0.27
N GLY A 166 16.06 -6.49 -0.79
CA GLY A 166 15.22 -7.63 -1.20
C GLY A 166 14.24 -7.39 -2.34
N SER A 167 14.38 -6.32 -3.12
CA SER A 167 13.41 -6.03 -4.19
C SER A 167 13.47 -7.10 -5.27
N THR A 168 12.30 -7.64 -5.63
CA THR A 168 12.19 -8.41 -6.86
C THR A 168 12.04 -7.43 -8.03
N ALA A 169 12.72 -7.69 -9.14
CA ALA A 169 12.54 -6.93 -10.38
C ALA A 169 11.06 -6.84 -10.81
N GLU A 170 10.25 -7.83 -10.42
CA GLU A 170 8.80 -7.86 -10.68
C GLU A 170 8.03 -6.81 -9.86
N THR A 171 8.42 -6.55 -8.61
CA THR A 171 7.76 -5.54 -7.77
C THR A 171 7.96 -4.15 -8.36
N ASP A 172 9.19 -3.79 -8.74
CA ASP A 172 9.47 -2.47 -9.33
C ASP A 172 8.83 -2.31 -10.73
N LYS A 173 8.87 -3.37 -11.55
CA LYS A 173 8.25 -3.40 -12.89
C LYS A 173 6.73 -3.17 -12.83
N SER A 174 6.06 -3.74 -11.83
CA SER A 174 4.60 -3.66 -11.71
C SER A 174 4.10 -2.59 -10.73
N TRP A 175 5.02 -1.84 -10.10
CA TRP A 175 4.71 -0.91 -8.99
C TRP A 175 3.64 0.13 -9.31
N THR A 176 3.63 0.65 -10.54
CA THR A 176 2.60 1.61 -11.01
C THR A 176 1.74 1.05 -12.13
N GLY A 177 1.89 -0.24 -12.44
CA GLY A 177 1.13 -0.96 -13.46
C GLY A 177 0.27 -2.07 -12.85
N VAL A 178 -0.14 -3.02 -13.70
CA VAL A 178 -0.89 -4.21 -13.27
C VAL A 178 -0.04 -5.43 -13.58
N ALA A 179 0.22 -6.26 -12.57
CA ALA A 179 0.96 -7.51 -12.72
C ALA A 179 0.27 -8.45 -13.72
N PHE A 180 1.07 -9.23 -14.45
CA PHE A 180 0.56 -10.12 -15.49
C PHE A 180 -0.52 -11.08 -14.97
N ASP A 181 -0.23 -11.76 -13.86
CA ASP A 181 -1.14 -12.72 -13.22
C ASP A 181 -2.51 -12.09 -12.88
N ILE A 182 -2.48 -10.88 -12.31
CA ILE A 182 -3.69 -10.12 -11.96
C ILE A 182 -4.50 -9.78 -13.22
N GLN A 183 -3.84 -9.41 -14.32
CA GLN A 183 -4.52 -9.21 -15.61
C GLN A 183 -5.16 -10.50 -16.14
N GLN A 184 -4.46 -11.64 -16.07
CA GLN A 184 -4.97 -12.92 -16.56
C GLN A 184 -6.22 -13.37 -15.78
N ILE A 185 -6.19 -13.25 -14.45
CA ILE A 185 -7.35 -13.56 -13.60
C ILE A 185 -8.57 -12.73 -14.02
N HIS A 186 -8.39 -11.42 -14.21
CA HIS A 186 -9.50 -10.51 -14.54
C HIS A 186 -9.98 -10.61 -16.00
N ARG A 187 -9.25 -11.33 -16.85
CA ARG A 187 -9.67 -11.66 -18.22
C ARG A 187 -10.27 -13.06 -18.34
N GLY A 188 -10.36 -13.81 -17.25
CA GLY A 188 -10.77 -15.22 -17.27
C GLY A 188 -9.77 -16.12 -17.98
N GLN A 189 -8.49 -15.74 -18.02
CA GLN A 189 -7.40 -16.43 -18.71
C GLN A 189 -6.50 -17.20 -17.73
N SER A 190 -6.99 -17.50 -16.53
CA SER A 190 -6.24 -18.30 -15.56
C SER A 190 -6.01 -19.73 -16.07
N PRO A 191 -4.78 -20.27 -16.04
CA PRO A 191 -4.47 -21.60 -16.58
C PRO A 191 -5.26 -22.75 -15.96
N SER A 192 -5.69 -22.60 -14.70
CA SER A 192 -6.43 -23.64 -13.96
C SER A 192 -7.92 -23.69 -14.30
N TYR A 193 -8.42 -22.71 -15.08
CA TYR A 193 -9.85 -22.49 -15.30
C TYR A 193 -10.65 -22.40 -13.99
N ALA A 194 -10.04 -21.87 -12.91
CA ALA A 194 -10.70 -21.69 -11.64
C ALA A 194 -12.00 -20.89 -11.80
N GLY A 195 -13.11 -21.47 -11.32
CA GLY A 195 -14.44 -20.89 -11.46
C GLY A 195 -15.53 -21.95 -11.55
N SER A 196 -16.56 -21.85 -10.72
CA SER A 196 -17.69 -22.78 -10.79
C SER A 196 -18.60 -22.45 -11.97
N LYS A 197 -19.15 -23.48 -12.62
CA LYS A 197 -20.16 -23.35 -13.70
C LYS A 197 -19.68 -22.45 -14.85
N ASN A 198 -18.43 -22.62 -15.28
CA ASN A 198 -17.83 -21.89 -16.40
C ASN A 198 -17.82 -20.35 -16.22
N SER A 199 -17.71 -19.86 -14.98
CA SER A 199 -17.62 -18.43 -14.68
C SER A 199 -16.42 -18.13 -13.77
N TYR A 200 -15.62 -17.14 -14.15
CA TYR A 200 -14.49 -16.65 -13.37
C TYR A 200 -14.84 -15.46 -12.45
N PHE A 201 -16.12 -15.07 -12.38
CA PHE A 201 -16.53 -13.94 -11.53
C PHE A 201 -16.27 -14.20 -10.04
N ALA A 202 -16.62 -15.40 -9.56
CA ALA A 202 -16.30 -15.82 -8.20
C ALA A 202 -14.78 -15.83 -7.97
N THR A 203 -14.00 -16.28 -8.94
CA THR A 203 -12.53 -16.27 -8.88
C THR A 203 -11.99 -14.85 -8.63
N MET A 204 -12.49 -13.84 -9.36
CA MET A 204 -12.11 -12.44 -9.10
C MET A 204 -12.48 -11.97 -7.69
N ILE A 205 -13.65 -12.35 -7.17
CA ILE A 205 -14.08 -11.99 -5.80
C ILE A 205 -13.11 -12.56 -4.77
N PHE A 206 -12.80 -13.87 -4.89
CA PHE A 206 -11.90 -14.54 -3.97
C PHE A 206 -10.47 -13.99 -4.08
N THR A 207 -9.96 -13.74 -5.29
CA THR A 207 -8.66 -13.08 -5.47
C THR A 207 -8.62 -11.71 -4.79
N ASN A 208 -9.67 -10.88 -4.93
CA ASN A 208 -9.71 -9.56 -4.28
C ASN A 208 -9.69 -9.67 -2.75
N GLY A 209 -10.48 -10.58 -2.17
CA GLY A 209 -10.57 -10.78 -0.72
C GLY A 209 -9.30 -11.39 -0.10
N GLU A 210 -8.77 -12.44 -0.71
CA GLU A 210 -7.63 -13.19 -0.18
C GLU A 210 -6.31 -12.42 -0.30
N VAL A 211 -6.04 -11.78 -1.46
CA VAL A 211 -4.82 -10.97 -1.63
C VAL A 211 -4.77 -9.84 -0.60
N ARG A 212 -5.89 -9.15 -0.42
CA ARG A 212 -5.98 -8.05 0.55
C ARG A 212 -5.65 -8.53 1.95
N SER A 213 -6.30 -9.61 2.40
CA SER A 213 -6.12 -10.13 3.77
C SER A 213 -4.73 -10.71 4.00
N LEU A 214 -4.14 -11.39 3.00
CA LEU A 214 -2.78 -11.89 3.07
C LEU A 214 -1.77 -10.75 3.25
N GLY A 215 -1.93 -9.64 2.50
CA GLY A 215 -1.05 -8.48 2.60
C GLY A 215 -1.12 -7.78 3.95
N TYR A 216 -2.22 -7.04 4.19
CA TYR A 216 -2.29 -6.12 5.33
C TYR A 216 -2.53 -6.81 6.67
N ASN A 217 -3.18 -7.99 6.70
CA ASN A 217 -3.56 -8.65 7.94
C ASN A 217 -2.63 -9.80 8.34
N VAL A 218 -2.08 -10.54 7.38
CA VAL A 218 -1.13 -11.63 7.69
C VAL A 218 0.31 -11.10 7.67
N LEU A 219 0.81 -10.73 6.50
CA LEU A 219 2.23 -10.43 6.31
C LEU A 219 2.64 -9.15 7.08
N ASN A 220 1.85 -8.08 6.98
CA ASN A 220 2.15 -6.85 7.72
C ASN A 220 2.10 -7.05 9.24
N ASN A 221 1.18 -7.87 9.77
CA ASN A 221 1.13 -8.11 11.22
C ASN A 221 2.30 -8.97 11.71
N ILE A 222 2.86 -9.87 10.90
CA ILE A 222 4.11 -10.57 11.24
C ILE A 222 5.25 -9.55 11.40
N LEU A 223 5.37 -8.59 10.48
CA LEU A 223 6.38 -7.52 10.56
C LEU A 223 6.13 -6.61 11.77
N LYS A 224 4.87 -6.26 12.04
CA LYS A 224 4.49 -5.49 13.23
C LYS A 224 4.85 -6.20 14.53
N ILE A 225 4.56 -7.49 14.63
CA ILE A 225 4.93 -8.31 15.80
C ILE A 225 6.45 -8.31 15.94
N ALA A 226 7.19 -8.58 14.86
CA ALA A 226 8.65 -8.59 14.90
C ALA A 226 9.26 -7.26 15.39
N ALA A 227 8.65 -6.13 15.04
CA ALA A 227 9.12 -4.79 15.40
C ALA A 227 8.68 -4.33 16.80
N THR A 228 7.53 -4.80 17.30
CA THR A 228 6.91 -4.26 18.52
C THR A 228 6.85 -5.25 19.69
N GLN A 229 7.10 -6.54 19.43
CA GLN A 229 7.00 -7.62 20.41
C GLN A 229 8.34 -8.37 20.48
N PRO A 230 9.34 -7.87 21.22
CA PRO A 230 10.70 -8.42 21.25
C PRO A 230 10.78 -9.86 21.77
N GLN A 231 9.75 -10.35 22.45
CA GLN A 231 9.65 -11.73 22.92
C GLN A 231 9.44 -12.76 21.78
N PHE A 232 9.07 -12.32 20.58
CA PHE A 232 8.95 -13.20 19.41
C PHE A 232 10.31 -13.32 18.70
N ASP A 233 11.02 -14.40 18.97
CA ASP A 233 12.26 -14.75 18.28
C ASP A 233 12.02 -15.20 16.81
N LEU A 234 13.10 -15.50 16.09
CA LEU A 234 13.06 -15.95 14.70
C LEU A 234 12.16 -17.19 14.50
N GLN A 235 12.25 -18.19 15.38
CA GLN A 235 11.49 -19.43 15.24
C GLN A 235 9.99 -19.20 15.38
N HIS A 236 9.59 -18.34 16.33
CA HIS A 236 8.19 -17.92 16.47
C HIS A 236 7.69 -17.22 15.21
N LEU A 237 8.44 -16.25 14.68
CA LEU A 237 8.05 -15.50 13.49
C LEU A 237 7.92 -16.38 12.24
N MET A 238 8.87 -17.31 12.04
CA MET A 238 8.80 -18.29 10.95
C MET A 238 7.59 -19.21 11.08
N THR A 239 7.24 -19.60 12.31
CA THR A 239 6.04 -20.40 12.58
C THR A 239 4.77 -19.63 12.21
N LEU A 240 4.67 -18.36 12.60
CA LEU A 240 3.54 -17.49 12.22
C LEU A 240 3.43 -17.37 10.69
N TYR A 241 4.54 -17.11 10.00
CA TYR A 241 4.56 -17.03 8.55
C TYR A 241 4.05 -18.33 7.89
N HIS A 242 4.59 -19.48 8.31
CA HIS A 242 4.20 -20.76 7.73
C HIS A 242 2.72 -21.08 7.95
N VAL A 243 2.21 -20.86 9.17
CA VAL A 243 0.81 -21.17 9.52
C VAL A 243 -0.16 -20.25 8.78
N PHE A 244 0.10 -18.95 8.74
CA PHE A 244 -0.88 -17.98 8.25
C PHE A 244 -0.75 -17.66 6.76
N ALA A 245 0.44 -17.76 6.15
CA ALA A 245 0.62 -17.45 4.73
C ALA A 245 0.35 -18.66 3.82
N SER A 246 0.48 -19.90 4.31
CA SER A 246 0.47 -21.09 3.45
C SER A 246 -0.81 -21.24 2.63
N ILE A 247 -1.96 -21.43 3.29
CA ILE A 247 -3.22 -21.73 2.57
C ILE A 247 -3.63 -20.59 1.62
N PRO A 248 -3.60 -19.30 2.03
CA PRO A 248 -3.89 -18.21 1.12
C PRO A 248 -2.95 -18.18 -0.09
N SER A 249 -1.64 -18.38 0.10
CA SER A 249 -0.68 -18.38 -1.01
C SER A 249 -0.90 -19.54 -1.99
N GLU A 250 -1.19 -20.75 -1.49
CA GLU A 250 -1.49 -21.90 -2.35
C GLU A 250 -2.78 -21.70 -3.14
N PHE A 251 -3.85 -21.24 -2.48
CA PHE A 251 -5.11 -20.97 -3.13
C PHE A 251 -4.98 -19.86 -4.19
N LEU A 252 -4.26 -18.79 -3.87
CA LEU A 252 -3.98 -17.70 -4.80
C LEU A 252 -3.19 -18.18 -6.02
N GLY A 253 -2.22 -19.07 -5.84
CA GLY A 253 -1.53 -19.75 -6.93
C GLY A 253 -2.48 -20.54 -7.83
N TYR A 254 -3.34 -21.38 -7.23
CA TYR A 254 -4.35 -22.14 -7.95
C TYR A 254 -5.27 -21.24 -8.80
N VAL A 255 -5.74 -20.10 -8.27
CA VAL A 255 -6.63 -19.21 -9.04
C VAL A 255 -5.91 -18.39 -10.10
N GLY A 256 -4.58 -18.35 -10.11
CA GLY A 256 -3.77 -17.77 -11.19
C GLY A 256 -2.67 -16.79 -10.77
N ALA A 257 -2.49 -16.53 -9.47
CA ALA A 257 -1.40 -15.68 -8.94
C ALA A 257 -0.12 -16.51 -8.73
N THR A 258 0.36 -17.12 -9.81
CA THR A 258 1.51 -18.04 -9.80
C THR A 258 2.79 -17.42 -9.26
N PHE A 259 3.11 -16.17 -9.59
CA PHE A 259 4.31 -15.53 -9.08
C PHE A 259 4.27 -15.36 -7.55
N LEU A 260 3.08 -15.09 -6.98
CA LEU A 260 2.89 -15.00 -5.54
C LEU A 260 3.15 -16.35 -4.86
N GLN A 261 2.61 -17.43 -5.42
CA GLN A 261 2.81 -18.79 -4.91
C GLN A 261 4.27 -19.22 -5.02
N ASP A 262 4.90 -19.01 -6.18
CA ASP A 262 6.31 -19.33 -6.39
C ASP A 262 7.21 -18.55 -5.42
N THR A 263 6.87 -17.29 -5.16
CA THR A 263 7.58 -16.47 -4.17
C THR A 263 7.41 -17.08 -2.77
N TYR A 264 6.19 -17.43 -2.37
CA TYR A 264 5.94 -18.11 -1.09
C TYR A 264 6.75 -19.42 -0.94
N HIS A 265 6.81 -20.25 -1.99
CA HIS A 265 7.59 -21.49 -1.99
C HIS A 265 9.09 -21.22 -1.87
N LYS A 266 9.63 -20.26 -2.62
CA LYS A 266 11.04 -19.86 -2.54
C LYS A 266 11.42 -19.35 -1.15
N ILE A 267 10.55 -18.54 -0.52
CA ILE A 267 10.77 -18.09 0.86
C ILE A 267 10.80 -19.28 1.81
N SER A 268 9.88 -20.23 1.63
CA SER A 268 9.81 -21.45 2.44
C SER A 268 11.04 -22.35 2.29
N GLU A 269 11.63 -22.40 1.10
CA GLU A 269 12.89 -23.08 0.84
C GLU A 269 14.07 -22.35 1.49
N LEU A 270 14.23 -21.04 1.24
CA LEU A 270 15.29 -20.20 1.81
C LEU A 270 15.30 -20.25 3.34
N MET A 271 14.12 -20.28 3.96
CA MET A 271 13.95 -20.47 5.39
C MET A 271 14.63 -21.75 5.90
N LYS A 272 14.45 -22.86 5.18
CA LYS A 272 14.99 -24.18 5.56
C LYS A 272 16.48 -24.30 5.26
N THR A 273 16.94 -23.78 4.13
CA THR A 273 18.30 -24.01 3.62
C THR A 273 19.32 -22.97 4.10
N HIS A 274 18.91 -21.71 4.28
CA HIS A 274 19.82 -20.61 4.60
C HIS A 274 19.55 -19.96 5.96
N ILE A 275 18.29 -19.68 6.30
CA ILE A 275 17.98 -18.92 7.51
C ILE A 275 18.19 -19.77 8.77
N LEU A 276 17.63 -20.99 8.82
CA LEU A 276 17.77 -21.88 9.99
C LEU A 276 19.17 -22.45 10.16
N SER A 277 19.96 -22.51 9.09
CA SER A 277 21.33 -23.02 9.11
C SER A 277 22.36 -21.94 9.46
N ASN A 278 21.97 -20.66 9.50
CA ASN A 278 22.86 -19.55 9.82
C ASN A 278 23.17 -19.50 11.32
N ALA A 279 24.46 -19.62 11.67
CA ALA A 279 24.93 -19.58 13.05
C ALA A 279 24.75 -18.20 13.71
N ASN A 280 24.62 -17.13 12.92
CA ASN A 280 24.33 -15.79 13.38
C ASN A 280 22.81 -15.56 13.41
N HIS A 281 22.20 -15.80 14.57
CA HIS A 281 20.75 -15.69 14.75
C HIS A 281 20.18 -14.29 14.48
N GLU A 282 20.96 -13.22 14.73
CA GLU A 282 20.51 -11.86 14.47
C GLU A 282 20.46 -11.57 12.96
N GLU A 283 21.50 -11.97 12.24
CA GLU A 283 21.55 -11.87 10.77
C GLU A 283 20.44 -12.71 10.14
N ALA A 284 20.25 -13.95 10.58
CA ALA A 284 19.15 -14.81 10.14
C ALA A 284 17.77 -14.17 10.36
N ARG A 285 17.58 -13.47 11.49
CA ARG A 285 16.37 -12.69 11.77
C ARG A 285 16.19 -11.55 10.78
N GLN A 286 17.24 -10.78 10.50
CA GLN A 286 17.15 -9.67 9.56
C GLN A 286 16.90 -10.14 8.12
N ASP A 287 17.50 -11.25 7.70
CA ASP A 287 17.26 -11.87 6.39
C ASP A 287 15.81 -12.32 6.24
N PHE A 288 15.27 -13.01 7.25
CA PHE A 288 13.86 -13.39 7.29
C PHE A 288 12.94 -12.17 7.14
N LEU A 289 13.20 -11.11 7.92
CA LEU A 289 12.38 -9.90 7.87
C LEU A 289 12.50 -9.16 6.54
N ALA A 290 13.69 -9.14 5.92
CA ALA A 290 13.91 -8.55 4.60
C ALA A 290 13.06 -9.24 3.53
N ILE A 291 13.08 -10.57 3.53
CA ILE A 291 12.35 -11.39 2.57
C ILE A 291 10.83 -11.28 2.78
N VAL A 292 10.35 -11.35 4.03
CA VAL A 292 8.91 -11.21 4.32
C VAL A 292 8.42 -9.80 4.03
N SER A 293 9.23 -8.77 4.28
CA SER A 293 8.91 -7.38 3.95
C SER A 293 8.74 -7.16 2.45
N ALA A 294 9.69 -7.66 1.64
CA ALA A 294 9.59 -7.59 0.19
C ALA A 294 8.33 -8.30 -0.33
N PHE A 295 8.02 -9.48 0.23
CA PHE A 295 6.80 -10.21 -0.13
C PHE A 295 5.52 -9.49 0.30
N ALA A 296 5.48 -8.94 1.53
CA ALA A 296 4.36 -8.16 2.04
C ALA A 296 4.05 -6.96 1.14
N LEU A 297 5.09 -6.21 0.75
CA LEU A 297 4.96 -5.07 -0.14
C LEU A 297 4.41 -5.49 -1.52
N TYR A 298 4.93 -6.58 -2.08
CA TYR A 298 4.43 -7.13 -3.34
C TYR A 298 2.94 -7.53 -3.24
N VAL A 299 2.53 -8.23 -2.18
CA VAL A 299 1.12 -8.62 -1.99
C VAL A 299 0.22 -7.40 -1.79
N ASN A 300 0.66 -6.39 -1.04
CA ASN A 300 -0.08 -5.13 -0.89
C ASN A 300 -0.20 -4.38 -2.22
N LEU A 301 0.83 -4.40 -3.07
CA LEU A 301 0.74 -3.89 -4.44
C LEU A 301 -0.31 -4.66 -5.26
N LEU A 302 -0.35 -5.99 -5.19
CA LEU A 302 -1.38 -6.77 -5.88
C LEU A 302 -2.79 -6.41 -5.39
N ASN A 303 -2.96 -6.10 -4.10
CA ASN A 303 -4.22 -5.57 -3.59
C ASN A 303 -4.58 -4.23 -4.24
N ALA A 304 -3.65 -3.26 -4.31
CA ALA A 304 -3.86 -1.99 -5.00
C ALA A 304 -4.30 -2.19 -6.47
N GLN A 305 -3.68 -3.15 -7.16
CA GLN A 305 -4.03 -3.52 -8.53
C GLN A 305 -5.42 -4.16 -8.61
N ASN A 306 -5.74 -5.11 -7.74
CA ASN A 306 -7.06 -5.75 -7.64
C ASN A 306 -8.17 -4.73 -7.44
N LEU A 307 -7.97 -3.77 -6.52
CA LEU A 307 -8.91 -2.68 -6.27
C LEU A 307 -9.14 -1.85 -7.53
N HIS A 308 -8.11 -1.60 -8.32
CA HIS A 308 -8.20 -0.82 -9.56
C HIS A 308 -8.98 -1.55 -10.67
N ILE A 309 -8.64 -2.81 -10.92
CA ILE A 309 -9.16 -3.52 -12.11
C ILE A 309 -10.44 -4.33 -11.88
N PHE A 310 -10.80 -4.64 -10.62
CA PHE A 310 -12.04 -5.36 -10.31
C PHE A 310 -13.27 -4.62 -10.91
N PRO A 311 -14.29 -5.33 -11.41
CA PRO A 311 -15.39 -4.73 -12.18
C PRO A 311 -16.41 -3.99 -11.31
N TRP A 312 -16.00 -2.90 -10.64
CA TRP A 312 -16.87 -2.07 -9.79
C TRP A 312 -17.99 -1.35 -10.53
N ARG A 313 -18.04 -1.41 -11.88
CA ARG A 313 -19.19 -0.93 -12.64
C ARG A 313 -20.52 -1.52 -12.17
N HIS A 314 -20.51 -2.73 -11.60
CA HIS A 314 -21.72 -3.37 -11.07
C HIS A 314 -22.34 -2.62 -9.89
N THR A 315 -21.62 -1.68 -9.26
CA THR A 315 -22.17 -0.81 -8.20
C THR A 315 -23.41 -0.03 -8.64
N VAL A 316 -23.56 0.26 -9.95
CA VAL A 316 -24.77 0.92 -10.50
C VAL A 316 -26.04 0.10 -10.29
N GLU A 317 -25.92 -1.21 -10.08
CA GLU A 317 -27.04 -2.13 -9.84
C GLU A 317 -27.45 -2.17 -8.36
N TYR A 318 -26.66 -1.57 -7.45
CA TYR A 318 -26.85 -1.66 -6.00
C TYR A 318 -26.80 -0.26 -5.32
N PRO A 319 -27.69 0.68 -5.67
CA PRO A 319 -27.78 1.96 -4.96
C PRO A 319 -28.33 1.77 -3.53
N ILE A 320 -27.96 2.68 -2.62
CA ILE A 320 -28.55 2.82 -1.28
C ILE A 320 -29.88 3.59 -1.39
#